data_AF-A0A2J8PM03-F1
#
_entry.id   AF-A0A2J8PM03-F1
#
_cell.length_a   1.000
_cell.length_b   1.000
_cell.length_c   1.000
_cell.angle_alpha   90.00
_cell.angle_beta   90.00
_cell.angle_gamma   90.00
#
_symmetry.space_group_name_H-M   'P 1'
#
loop_
_entity.id
_entity.type
_entity.pdbx_description
1 polymer ?
#
loop_
_entity_poly.entity_id
_entity_poly.type
_entity_poly.pdbx_seq_one_letter_code
_entity_poly.pdbx_strand_id
1 'polypeptide(L)'
;IEPVYFYIGIVFGLQGIYVTALFVTSWLMSGTWLAGMLTVAWFIINRVDTTRIEYSIPLRENWALPYFACQIAALTGYLKSNLNTYGERFCYLLMSASTYTFMMMWEYSHYLLFLQAISLFLLDIFSVEQSDKLNVKKGSFVAKIIKVINFYLVCTLTITLNIIMKMFVPHKENGHMLKFLEVKFGLNMTKNFTMNWLLCQESLQAPSQDFFLRLTQSSLLPFYILVLIICFLSMLQVIFRRINGKSLKETVTLEDGLIGERPEIIYHVIHTILLG
;
A
#
# COMPACT_ATOMS: atom_id res chain seq x y z
N ILE A 1 -10.45 4.38 -34.51
CA ILE A 1 -9.70 5.05 -33.43
C ILE A 1 -8.25 4.65 -33.59
N GLU A 2 -7.32 5.60 -33.72
CA GLU A 2 -5.89 5.24 -33.77
C GLU A 2 -5.47 4.58 -32.44
N PRO A 3 -4.62 3.55 -32.45
CA PRO A 3 -4.21 2.82 -31.24
C PRO A 3 -3.69 3.73 -30.11
N VAL A 4 -3.07 4.87 -30.47
CA VAL A 4 -2.54 5.86 -29.52
C VAL A 4 -3.65 6.55 -28.73
N TYR A 5 -4.74 6.97 -29.38
CA TYR A 5 -5.86 7.61 -28.68
C TYR A 5 -6.62 6.63 -27.78
N PHE A 6 -6.72 5.36 -28.20
CA PHE A 6 -7.28 4.31 -27.35
C PHE A 6 -6.44 4.11 -26.09
N TYR A 7 -5.12 4.03 -26.23
CA TYR A 7 -4.19 3.91 -25.11
C TYR A 7 -4.31 5.09 -24.13
N ILE A 8 -4.25 6.32 -24.64
CA ILE A 8 -4.35 7.53 -23.82
C ILE A 8 -5.70 7.59 -23.10
N GLY A 9 -6.79 7.23 -23.79
CA GLY A 9 -8.12 7.17 -23.20
C GLY A 9 -8.21 6.20 -22.03
N ILE A 10 -7.64 5.00 -22.14
CA ILE A 10 -7.59 4.03 -21.04
C ILE A 10 -6.75 4.55 -19.88
N VAL A 11 -5.56 5.08 -20.15
CA VAL A 11 -4.69 5.62 -19.09
C VAL A 11 -5.40 6.76 -18.35
N PHE A 12 -6.11 7.63 -19.06
CA PHE A 12 -6.90 8.70 -18.44
C PHE A 12 -8.02 8.14 -17.55
N GLY A 13 -8.76 7.14 -18.04
CA GLY A 13 -9.78 6.45 -17.24
C GLY A 13 -9.22 5.80 -15.97
N LEU A 14 -8.06 5.16 -16.09
CA LEU A 14 -7.32 4.56 -14.97
C LEU A 14 -6.88 5.59 -13.93
N GLN A 15 -6.44 6.78 -14.36
CA GLN A 15 -6.14 7.88 -13.45
C GLN A 15 -7.40 8.37 -12.71
N GLY A 16 -8.56 8.40 -13.37
CA GLY A 16 -9.84 8.66 -12.70
C GLY A 16 -10.16 7.63 -11.62
N ILE A 17 -9.94 6.34 -11.91
CA ILE A 17 -10.10 5.24 -10.94
C ILE A 17 -9.15 5.42 -9.76
N TYR A 18 -7.89 5.77 -10.02
CA TYR A 18 -6.88 6.01 -8.99
C TYR A 18 -7.29 7.11 -8.00
N VAL A 19 -7.68 8.28 -8.51
CA VAL A 19 -8.14 9.41 -7.68
C VAL A 19 -9.40 9.05 -6.90
N THR A 20 -10.32 8.31 -7.53
CA THR A 20 -11.54 7.83 -6.87
C THR A 20 -11.21 6.86 -5.74
N ALA A 21 -10.25 5.96 -5.92
CA ALA A 21 -9.82 5.04 -4.88
C ALA A 21 -9.15 5.76 -3.70
N LEU A 22 -8.37 6.80 -3.95
CA LEU A 22 -7.80 7.67 -2.89
C LEU A 22 -8.91 8.38 -2.10
N PHE A 23 -9.88 8.96 -2.79
CA PHE A 23 -11.06 9.58 -2.18
C PHE A 23 -11.82 8.59 -1.28
N VAL A 24 -12.14 7.40 -1.81
CA VAL A 24 -12.87 6.36 -1.07
C VAL A 24 -12.08 5.89 0.15
N THR A 25 -10.77 5.66 0.02
CA THR A 25 -9.91 5.24 1.14
C THR A 25 -9.93 6.26 2.27
N SER A 26 -9.73 7.54 1.93
CA SER A 26 -9.73 8.65 2.91
C SER A 26 -11.10 8.82 3.58
N TRP A 27 -12.19 8.70 2.81
CA TRP A 27 -13.54 8.73 3.37
C TRP A 27 -13.78 7.54 4.31
N LEU A 28 -13.37 6.33 3.93
CA LEU A 28 -13.56 5.12 4.75
C LEU A 28 -12.87 5.23 6.12
N MET A 29 -11.66 5.79 6.16
CA MET A 29 -10.85 5.96 7.37
C MET A 29 -11.35 7.09 8.28
N SER A 30 -11.62 8.26 7.69
CA SER A 30 -12.05 9.45 8.45
C SER A 30 -13.53 9.43 8.84
N GLY A 31 -14.35 8.70 8.08
CA GLY A 31 -15.81 8.74 8.19
C GLY A 31 -16.45 9.98 7.53
N THR A 32 -15.67 10.86 6.91
CA THR A 32 -16.17 12.11 6.30
C THR A 32 -15.78 12.22 4.83
N TRP A 33 -16.71 12.66 3.99
CA TRP A 33 -16.43 12.92 2.56
C TRP A 33 -15.48 14.11 2.37
N LEU A 34 -15.44 15.05 3.32
CA LEU A 34 -14.55 16.21 3.33
C LEU A 34 -13.07 15.81 3.34
N ALA A 35 -12.70 14.80 4.14
CA ALA A 35 -11.34 14.27 4.11
C ALA A 35 -10.98 13.67 2.75
N GLY A 36 -11.94 13.00 2.09
CA GLY A 36 -11.77 12.53 0.72
C GLY A 36 -11.49 13.67 -0.26
N MET A 37 -12.26 14.75 -0.20
CA MET A 37 -12.04 15.93 -1.04
C MET A 37 -10.67 16.57 -0.79
N LEU A 38 -10.26 16.66 0.48
CA LEU A 38 -8.94 17.16 0.86
C LEU A 38 -7.82 16.29 0.27
N THR A 39 -7.94 14.97 0.34
CA THR A 39 -6.99 14.03 -0.29
C THR A 39 -6.90 14.24 -1.80
N VAL A 40 -8.03 14.40 -2.49
CA VAL A 40 -8.05 14.66 -3.93
C VAL A 40 -7.41 16.01 -4.27
N ALA A 41 -7.71 17.06 -3.50
CA ALA A 41 -7.12 18.39 -3.70
C ALA A 41 -5.60 18.35 -3.53
N TRP A 42 -5.09 17.74 -2.46
CA TRP A 42 -3.65 17.59 -2.27
C TRP A 42 -2.98 16.70 -3.31
N PHE A 43 -3.65 15.64 -3.76
CA PHE A 43 -3.16 14.81 -4.85
C PHE A 43 -3.02 15.61 -6.14
N ILE A 44 -4.00 16.45 -6.49
CA ILE A 44 -3.96 17.29 -7.70
C ILE A 44 -2.84 18.34 -7.59
N ILE A 45 -2.73 19.02 -6.44
CA ILE A 45 -1.70 20.04 -6.21
C ILE A 45 -0.29 19.44 -6.30
N ASN A 46 -0.09 18.24 -5.75
CA ASN A 46 1.21 17.57 -5.70
C ASN A 46 1.34 16.45 -6.75
N ARG A 47 0.55 16.49 -7.84
CA ARG A 47 0.51 15.38 -8.81
C ARG A 47 1.88 15.05 -9.39
N VAL A 48 2.67 16.10 -9.63
CA VAL A 48 4.03 16.05 -10.16
C VAL A 48 4.97 15.27 -9.24
N ASP A 49 4.81 15.43 -7.93
CA ASP A 49 5.66 14.79 -6.93
C ASP A 49 5.09 13.43 -6.46
N THR A 50 3.77 13.21 -6.58
CA THR A 50 3.11 11.96 -6.15
C THR A 50 3.36 10.81 -7.12
N THR A 51 3.51 11.13 -8.40
CA THR A 51 3.71 10.15 -9.45
C THR A 51 4.73 10.67 -10.43
N ARG A 52 5.71 9.86 -10.84
CA ARG A 52 6.74 10.23 -11.84
C ARG A 52 6.18 10.41 -13.27
N ILE A 53 4.85 10.56 -13.39
CA ILE A 53 4.04 10.55 -14.62
C ILE A 53 3.98 11.97 -15.21
N GLU A 54 5.09 12.69 -15.22
CA GLU A 54 5.07 14.04 -15.80
C GLU A 54 5.37 13.99 -17.32
N TYR A 55 6.11 12.97 -17.80
CA TYR A 55 6.56 12.96 -19.21
C TYR A 55 6.55 11.60 -19.94
N SER A 56 6.11 10.50 -19.32
CA SER A 56 6.07 9.19 -19.97
C SER A 56 4.70 8.50 -19.88
N ILE A 57 3.86 8.81 -20.87
CA ILE A 57 2.60 8.11 -21.17
C ILE A 57 2.74 6.57 -21.13
N PRO A 58 3.85 5.93 -21.60
CA PRO A 58 3.98 4.47 -21.60
C PRO A 58 4.54 3.82 -20.32
N LEU A 59 4.51 4.49 -19.16
CA LEU A 59 5.05 3.91 -17.93
C LEU A 59 4.08 2.85 -17.33
N ARG A 60 4.61 1.67 -16.96
CA ARG A 60 3.80 0.58 -16.35
C ARG A 60 3.10 1.00 -15.04
N GLU A 61 3.64 2.02 -14.37
CA GLU A 61 3.07 2.62 -13.16
C GLU A 61 1.69 3.24 -13.42
N ASN A 62 1.44 3.76 -14.63
CA ASN A 62 0.12 4.28 -15.05
C ASN A 62 -0.97 3.21 -15.02
N TRP A 63 -0.57 1.95 -15.15
CA TRP A 63 -1.45 0.80 -15.12
C TRP A 63 -1.54 0.21 -13.73
N ALA A 64 -0.41 0.12 -13.01
CA ALA A 64 -0.34 -0.56 -11.73
C ALA A 64 -0.93 0.23 -10.55
N LEU A 65 -0.60 1.51 -10.41
CA LEU A 65 -0.99 2.33 -9.25
C LEU A 65 -2.51 2.45 -9.03
N PRO A 66 -3.36 2.59 -10.08
CA PRO A 66 -4.81 2.56 -9.90
C PRO A 66 -5.32 1.28 -9.25
N TYR A 67 -4.84 0.10 -9.71
CA TYR A 67 -5.25 -1.18 -9.12
C TYR A 67 -4.71 -1.36 -7.71
N PHE A 68 -3.49 -0.87 -7.44
CA PHE A 68 -2.95 -0.85 -6.08
C PHE A 68 -3.82 0.01 -5.14
N ALA A 69 -4.23 1.21 -5.56
CA ALA A 69 -5.12 2.05 -4.74
C ALA A 69 -6.49 1.41 -4.54
N CYS A 70 -7.08 0.79 -5.57
CA CYS A 70 -8.32 0.01 -5.42
C CYS A 70 -8.14 -1.15 -4.43
N GLN A 71 -7.00 -1.83 -4.48
CA GLN A 71 -6.65 -2.91 -3.57
C GLN A 71 -6.57 -2.43 -2.12
N ILE A 72 -5.90 -1.30 -1.87
CA ILE A 72 -5.83 -0.67 -0.55
C ILE A 72 -7.22 -0.22 -0.07
N ALA A 73 -8.03 0.41 -0.94
CA ALA A 73 -9.38 0.85 -0.60
C ALA A 73 -10.27 -0.35 -0.20
N ALA A 74 -10.22 -1.43 -0.99
CA ALA A 74 -10.97 -2.65 -0.75
C ALA A 74 -10.51 -3.36 0.53
N LEU A 75 -9.20 -3.43 0.79
CA LEU A 75 -8.65 -3.98 2.02
C LEU A 75 -9.06 -3.14 3.24
N THR A 76 -8.99 -1.81 3.15
CA THR A 76 -9.44 -0.89 4.20
C THR A 76 -10.91 -1.10 4.52
N GLY A 77 -11.75 -1.24 3.49
CA GLY A 77 -13.15 -1.63 3.66
C GLY A 77 -13.28 -2.98 4.34
N TYR A 78 -12.56 -4.01 3.87
CA TYR A 78 -12.62 -5.37 4.40
C TYR A 78 -12.21 -5.48 5.87
N LEU A 79 -11.25 -4.67 6.33
CA LEU A 79 -10.82 -4.61 7.74
C LEU A 79 -11.84 -3.92 8.65
N LYS A 80 -12.77 -3.15 8.10
CA LYS A 80 -13.77 -2.40 8.88
C LYS A 80 -14.79 -3.35 9.50
N SER A 81 -14.93 -3.28 10.83
CA SER A 81 -15.68 -4.25 11.64
C SER A 81 -17.21 -4.26 11.45
N ASN A 82 -17.79 -3.25 10.79
CA ASN A 82 -19.25 -3.04 10.69
C ASN A 82 -19.83 -3.29 9.28
N LEU A 83 -19.16 -4.07 8.43
CA LEU A 83 -19.70 -4.38 7.09
C LEU A 83 -20.73 -5.51 7.12
N ASN A 84 -21.73 -5.39 6.24
CA ASN A 84 -22.66 -6.48 5.96
C ASN A 84 -21.94 -7.64 5.23
N THR A 85 -22.41 -8.87 5.35
CA THR A 85 -21.79 -10.05 4.72
C THR A 85 -21.62 -9.90 3.20
N TYR A 86 -22.56 -9.25 2.51
CA TYR A 86 -22.44 -8.94 1.09
C TYR A 86 -21.33 -7.93 0.81
N GLY A 87 -21.19 -6.90 1.65
CA GLY A 87 -20.13 -5.90 1.55
C GLY A 87 -18.76 -6.52 1.76
N GLU A 88 -18.60 -7.40 2.75
CA GLU A 88 -17.34 -8.13 2.97
C GLU A 88 -16.94 -8.99 1.77
N ARG A 89 -17.90 -9.72 1.19
CA ARG A 89 -17.66 -10.51 -0.03
C ARG A 89 -17.26 -9.63 -1.20
N PHE A 90 -17.94 -8.50 -1.38
CA PHE A 90 -17.62 -7.53 -2.42
C PHE A 90 -16.21 -6.95 -2.24
N CYS A 91 -15.86 -6.49 -1.03
CA CYS A 91 -14.52 -5.99 -0.72
C CYS A 91 -13.44 -7.05 -0.95
N TYR A 92 -13.68 -8.29 -0.53
CA TYR A 92 -12.73 -9.39 -0.75
C TYR A 92 -12.53 -9.70 -2.24
N LEU A 93 -13.61 -9.72 -3.04
CA LEU A 93 -13.55 -9.95 -4.48
C LEU A 93 -12.87 -8.79 -5.21
N LEU A 94 -13.18 -7.55 -4.84
CA LEU A 94 -12.56 -6.38 -5.42
C LEU A 94 -11.05 -6.37 -5.11
N MET A 95 -10.68 -6.62 -3.86
CA MET A 95 -9.30 -6.72 -3.40
C MET A 95 -8.53 -7.82 -4.15
N SER A 96 -9.12 -9.00 -4.33
CA SER A 96 -8.44 -10.09 -5.05
C SER A 96 -8.26 -9.77 -6.53
N ALA A 97 -9.31 -9.29 -7.22
CA ALA A 97 -9.24 -8.92 -8.63
C ALA A 97 -8.23 -7.79 -8.89
N SER A 98 -8.19 -6.77 -8.03
CA SER A 98 -7.22 -5.68 -8.13
C SER A 98 -5.80 -6.17 -7.83
N THR A 99 -5.62 -7.10 -6.88
CA THR A 99 -4.30 -7.70 -6.57
C THR A 99 -3.74 -8.46 -7.77
N TYR A 100 -4.55 -9.30 -8.42
CA TYR A 100 -4.12 -10.02 -9.62
C TYR A 100 -3.72 -9.09 -10.76
N THR A 101 -4.53 -8.04 -10.99
CA THR A 101 -4.24 -7.08 -12.05
C THR A 101 -2.99 -6.27 -11.74
N PHE A 102 -2.83 -5.83 -10.49
CA PHE A 102 -1.62 -5.16 -10.01
C PHE A 102 -0.37 -6.03 -10.21
N MET A 103 -0.45 -7.33 -9.89
CA MET A 103 0.62 -8.28 -10.12
C MET A 103 1.01 -8.44 -11.59
N MET A 104 0.02 -8.45 -12.50
CA MET A 104 0.29 -8.54 -13.93
C MET A 104 0.93 -7.26 -14.49
N MET A 105 0.55 -6.09 -13.97
CA MET A 105 1.00 -4.81 -14.50
C MET A 105 2.38 -4.39 -13.99
N TRP A 106 2.80 -4.84 -12.80
CA TRP A 106 4.06 -4.40 -12.19
C TRP A 106 4.95 -5.54 -11.70
N GLU A 107 6.21 -5.50 -12.12
CA GLU A 107 7.20 -6.56 -11.87
C GLU A 107 7.58 -6.69 -10.38
N TYR A 108 7.65 -5.56 -9.67
CA TYR A 108 8.00 -5.51 -8.24
C TYR A 108 6.80 -5.66 -7.29
N SER A 109 5.60 -5.90 -7.83
CA SER A 109 4.36 -6.06 -7.05
C SER A 109 4.46 -7.09 -5.93
N HIS A 110 5.16 -8.20 -6.15
CA HIS A 110 5.34 -9.28 -5.18
C HIS A 110 6.07 -8.84 -3.89
N TYR A 111 7.00 -7.87 -3.98
CA TYR A 111 7.64 -7.29 -2.81
C TYR A 111 6.66 -6.46 -1.98
N LEU A 112 5.81 -5.65 -2.62
CA LEU A 112 4.79 -4.88 -1.92
C LEU A 112 3.75 -5.77 -1.25
N LEU A 113 3.30 -6.84 -1.93
CA LEU A 113 2.36 -7.80 -1.35
C LEU A 113 2.95 -8.54 -0.14
N PHE A 114 4.24 -8.86 -0.19
CA PHE A 114 4.94 -9.44 0.96
C PHE A 114 4.98 -8.48 2.16
N LEU A 115 5.31 -7.20 1.94
CA LEU A 115 5.29 -6.18 3.00
C LEU A 115 3.88 -5.95 3.55
N GLN A 116 2.85 -6.00 2.70
CA GLN A 116 1.45 -5.96 3.14
C GLN A 116 1.08 -7.18 3.97
N ALA A 117 1.56 -8.37 3.63
CA ALA A 117 1.34 -9.59 4.43
C ALA A 117 1.99 -9.47 5.82
N ILE A 118 3.21 -8.93 5.90
CA ILE A 118 3.87 -8.64 7.19
C ILE A 118 3.06 -7.61 7.99
N SER A 119 2.57 -6.56 7.34
CA SER A 119 1.75 -5.51 7.99
C SER A 119 0.47 -6.12 8.60
N LEU A 120 -0.20 -7.00 7.87
CA LEU A 120 -1.40 -7.71 8.34
C LEU A 120 -1.08 -8.74 9.43
N PHE A 121 0.09 -9.38 9.38
CA PHE A 121 0.54 -10.28 10.43
C PHE A 121 0.79 -9.53 11.75
N LEU A 122 1.43 -8.37 11.70
CA LEU A 122 1.59 -7.50 12.88
C LEU A 122 0.24 -7.00 13.41
N LEU A 123 -0.72 -6.69 12.53
CA LEU A 123 -2.10 -6.38 12.92
C LEU A 123 -2.76 -7.57 13.63
N ASP A 124 -2.58 -8.79 13.13
CA ASP A 124 -3.16 -10.00 13.74
C ASP A 124 -2.63 -10.21 15.15
N ILE A 125 -1.31 -10.10 15.35
CA ILE A 125 -0.68 -10.14 16.68
C ILE A 125 -1.31 -9.10 17.61
N PHE A 126 -1.42 -7.85 17.14
CA PHE A 126 -2.02 -6.78 17.93
C PHE A 126 -3.51 -7.03 18.26
N SER A 127 -4.24 -7.64 17.33
CA SER A 127 -5.67 -7.95 17.45
C SER A 127 -5.92 -9.12 18.41
N VAL A 128 -5.04 -10.12 18.41
CA VAL A 128 -5.05 -11.25 19.36
C VAL A 128 -4.85 -10.73 20.78
N GLU A 129 -3.91 -9.83 21.01
CA GLU A 129 -3.73 -9.19 22.33
C GLU A 129 -4.94 -8.33 22.77
N GLN A 130 -5.75 -7.84 21.83
CA GLN A 130 -7.00 -7.10 22.15
C GLN A 130 -8.13 -8.04 22.59
N SER A 131 -7.96 -9.35 22.39
CA SER A 131 -9.06 -10.30 22.30
C SER A 131 -9.34 -11.11 23.58
N ASP A 132 -8.50 -11.03 24.61
CA ASP A 132 -8.53 -11.88 25.82
C ASP A 132 -9.82 -11.82 26.68
N LYS A 133 -10.84 -11.01 26.35
CA LYS A 133 -12.04 -10.84 27.21
C LYS A 133 -13.43 -11.06 26.60
N LEU A 134 -13.61 -11.46 25.34
CA LEU A 134 -14.99 -11.62 24.77
C LEU A 134 -15.05 -12.62 23.62
N ASN A 135 -15.47 -13.84 23.91
CA ASN A 135 -15.49 -14.97 22.99
C ASN A 135 -16.74 -14.94 22.07
N VAL A 136 -16.64 -15.55 20.89
CA VAL A 136 -17.68 -15.82 19.86
C VAL A 136 -17.69 -14.93 18.60
N LYS A 137 -17.85 -13.60 18.63
CA LYS A 137 -17.75 -12.76 17.40
C LYS A 137 -16.31 -12.59 16.87
N LYS A 138 -15.30 -12.99 17.66
CA LYS A 138 -13.87 -12.70 17.47
C LYS A 138 -13.09 -13.67 16.56
N GLY A 139 -13.41 -14.96 16.58
CA GLY A 139 -12.74 -15.94 15.71
C GLY A 139 -12.95 -15.64 14.21
N SER A 140 -14.06 -14.97 13.88
CA SER A 140 -14.35 -14.53 12.51
C SER A 140 -13.38 -13.46 12.02
N PHE A 141 -12.95 -12.51 12.87
CA PHE A 141 -12.04 -11.43 12.46
C PHE A 141 -10.61 -11.91 12.24
N VAL A 142 -10.07 -12.71 13.16
CA VAL A 142 -8.75 -13.36 13.01
C VAL A 142 -8.74 -14.27 11.77
N ALA A 143 -9.79 -15.08 11.58
CA ALA A 143 -9.93 -15.91 10.38
C ALA A 143 -10.00 -15.07 9.09
N LYS A 144 -10.64 -13.89 9.13
CA LYS A 144 -10.66 -12.95 8.00
C LYS A 144 -9.25 -12.44 7.68
N ILE A 145 -8.46 -12.04 8.68
CA ILE A 145 -7.08 -11.55 8.48
C ILE A 145 -6.18 -12.67 7.95
N ILE A 146 -6.19 -13.84 8.59
CA ILE A 146 -5.39 -15.02 8.18
C ILE A 146 -5.70 -15.39 6.72
N LYS A 147 -6.98 -15.31 6.31
CA LYS A 147 -7.37 -15.55 4.92
C LYS A 147 -6.67 -14.59 3.93
N VAL A 148 -6.52 -13.32 4.28
CA VAL A 148 -5.84 -12.32 3.42
C VAL A 148 -4.33 -12.54 3.43
N ILE A 149 -3.73 -12.81 4.59
CA ILE A 149 -2.30 -13.13 4.72
C ILE A 149 -1.95 -14.33 3.83
N ASN A 150 -2.71 -15.42 3.94
CA ASN A 150 -2.49 -16.63 3.14
C ASN A 150 -2.61 -16.32 1.64
N PHE A 151 -3.59 -15.51 1.24
CA PHE A 151 -3.75 -15.10 -0.15
C PHE A 151 -2.51 -14.35 -0.68
N TYR A 152 -2.02 -13.33 0.05
CA TYR A 152 -0.82 -12.59 -0.35
C TYR A 152 0.45 -13.45 -0.35
N LEU A 153 0.62 -14.33 0.63
CA LEU A 153 1.77 -15.24 0.67
C LEU A 153 1.78 -16.21 -0.51
N VAL A 154 0.63 -16.79 -0.87
CA VAL A 154 0.51 -17.67 -2.05
C VAL A 154 0.84 -16.90 -3.32
N CYS A 155 0.33 -15.68 -3.48
CA CYS A 155 0.62 -14.81 -4.62
C CYS A 155 2.12 -14.50 -4.74
N THR A 156 2.76 -14.07 -3.64
CA THR A 156 4.19 -13.75 -3.59
C THR A 156 5.03 -14.99 -3.88
N LEU A 157 4.76 -16.11 -3.21
CA LEU A 157 5.51 -17.37 -3.37
C LEU A 157 5.46 -17.88 -4.82
N THR A 158 4.30 -17.81 -5.46
CA THR A 158 4.15 -18.27 -6.84
C THR A 158 5.04 -17.47 -7.80
N ILE A 159 5.11 -16.14 -7.62
CA ILE A 159 5.96 -15.29 -8.45
C ILE A 159 7.44 -15.47 -8.13
N THR A 160 7.83 -15.53 -6.85
CA THR A 160 9.24 -15.72 -6.48
C THR A 160 9.76 -17.04 -7.00
N LEU A 161 8.99 -18.13 -6.91
CA LEU A 161 9.33 -19.42 -7.52
C LEU A 161 9.47 -19.30 -9.05
N ASN A 162 8.57 -18.58 -9.74
CA ASN A 162 8.68 -18.35 -11.18
C ASN A 162 9.95 -17.55 -11.55
N ILE A 163 10.31 -16.52 -10.78
CA ILE A 163 11.54 -15.75 -10.98
C ILE A 163 12.77 -16.62 -10.74
N ILE A 164 12.78 -17.40 -9.66
CA ILE A 164 13.87 -18.34 -9.33
C ILE A 164 14.03 -19.38 -10.45
N MET A 165 12.94 -19.96 -10.94
CA MET A 165 12.98 -20.89 -12.08
C MET A 165 13.56 -20.23 -13.34
N LYS A 166 13.19 -18.98 -13.62
CA LYS A 166 13.76 -18.19 -14.74
C LYS A 166 15.22 -17.78 -14.53
N MET A 167 15.70 -17.76 -13.28
CA MET A 167 17.11 -17.53 -12.96
C MET A 167 17.95 -18.79 -13.17
N PHE A 168 17.41 -19.98 -12.86
CA PHE A 168 18.09 -21.26 -13.06
C PHE A 168 18.09 -21.74 -14.52
N VAL A 169 17.12 -21.32 -15.35
CA VAL A 169 17.12 -21.57 -16.80
C VAL A 169 17.87 -20.42 -17.48
N PRO A 170 19.09 -20.64 -18.05
CA PRO A 170 19.88 -19.56 -18.61
C PRO A 170 19.24 -19.05 -19.90
N HIS A 171 18.43 -17.99 -19.77
CA HIS A 171 17.99 -17.20 -20.91
C HIS A 171 18.99 -16.06 -21.14
N LYS A 172 19.38 -15.86 -22.41
CA LYS A 172 20.45 -14.95 -22.86
C LYS A 172 20.29 -13.49 -22.39
N GLU A 173 19.07 -13.09 -22.00
CA GLU A 173 18.71 -11.74 -21.53
C GLU A 173 18.91 -11.50 -20.02
N ASN A 174 18.85 -12.53 -19.17
CA ASN A 174 18.90 -12.38 -17.70
C ASN A 174 20.30 -12.06 -17.15
N GLY A 175 21.35 -12.19 -17.97
CA GLY A 175 22.72 -11.85 -17.60
C GLY A 175 22.92 -10.36 -17.27
N HIS A 176 22.05 -9.48 -17.75
CA HIS A 176 22.11 -8.04 -17.48
C HIS A 176 21.58 -7.67 -16.09
N MET A 177 20.54 -8.35 -15.59
CA MET A 177 19.94 -8.05 -14.28
C MET A 177 20.86 -8.49 -13.13
N LEU A 178 21.51 -9.64 -13.28
CA LEU A 178 22.45 -10.19 -12.29
C LEU A 178 23.73 -9.34 -12.19
N LYS A 179 24.27 -8.92 -13.36
CA LYS A 179 25.37 -7.94 -13.42
C LYS A 179 24.99 -6.58 -12.82
N PHE A 180 23.76 -6.13 -13.00
CA PHE A 180 23.25 -4.91 -12.38
C PHE A 180 23.23 -5.00 -10.84
N LEU A 181 22.73 -6.10 -10.29
CA LEU A 181 22.76 -6.33 -8.84
C LEU A 181 24.20 -6.39 -8.32
N GLU A 182 25.08 -7.11 -9.00
CA GLU A 182 26.50 -7.18 -8.63
C GLU A 182 27.17 -5.80 -8.62
N VAL A 183 26.91 -4.94 -9.60
CA VAL A 183 27.47 -3.57 -9.61
C VAL A 183 26.82 -2.68 -8.56
N LYS A 184 25.51 -2.80 -8.33
CA LYS A 184 24.81 -2.00 -7.31
C LYS A 184 25.29 -2.35 -5.89
N PHE A 185 25.61 -3.61 -5.63
CA PHE A 185 26.16 -4.09 -4.36
C PHE A 185 27.70 -4.08 -4.30
N GLY A 186 28.38 -3.60 -5.35
CA GLY A 186 29.84 -3.46 -5.38
C GLY A 186 30.62 -4.78 -5.51
N LEU A 187 29.96 -5.88 -5.89
CA LEU A 187 30.54 -7.21 -6.09
C LEU A 187 31.25 -7.36 -7.45
N ASN A 188 31.01 -6.44 -8.39
CA ASN A 188 31.64 -6.41 -9.71
C ASN A 188 31.95 -4.96 -10.12
N MET A 189 33.13 -4.72 -10.71
CA MET A 189 33.61 -3.37 -11.05
C MET A 189 33.44 -3.03 -12.55
N THR A 190 32.89 -3.94 -13.35
CA THR A 190 32.69 -3.73 -14.79
C THR A 190 31.42 -2.92 -15.07
N LYS A 191 31.58 -1.60 -15.18
CA LYS A 191 30.49 -0.67 -15.54
C LYS A 191 30.36 -0.54 -17.06
N ASN A 192 29.38 -1.24 -17.65
CA ASN A 192 28.99 -1.05 -19.05
C ASN A 192 28.00 0.14 -19.20
N PHE A 193 27.82 0.67 -20.41
CA PHE A 193 26.89 1.78 -20.70
C PHE A 193 25.49 1.55 -20.11
N THR A 194 24.92 0.36 -20.32
CA THR A 194 23.61 -0.04 -19.76
C THR A 194 23.59 -0.01 -18.23
N MET A 195 24.71 -0.32 -17.58
CA MET A 195 24.85 -0.31 -16.13
C MET A 195 24.85 1.13 -15.57
N ASN A 196 25.64 2.02 -16.20
CA ASN A 196 25.67 3.43 -15.82
C ASN A 196 24.34 4.12 -16.09
N TRP A 197 23.68 3.78 -17.21
CA TRP A 197 22.32 4.25 -17.51
C TRP A 197 21.32 3.87 -16.41
N LEU A 198 21.31 2.60 -15.99
CA LEU A 198 20.42 2.12 -14.91
C LEU A 198 20.74 2.76 -13.55
N LEU A 199 22.01 3.03 -13.24
CA LEU A 199 22.41 3.71 -12.00
C LEU A 199 22.07 5.21 -12.00
N CYS A 200 22.05 5.84 -13.16
CA CYS A 200 21.62 7.22 -13.35
C CYS A 200 20.10 7.37 -13.39
N GLN A 201 19.34 6.28 -13.35
CA GLN A 201 17.89 6.35 -13.33
C GLN A 201 17.44 6.93 -11.99
N GLU A 202 16.75 8.08 -12.04
CA GLU A 202 16.19 8.78 -10.86
C GLU A 202 15.30 7.87 -10.01
N SER A 203 14.84 6.74 -10.55
CA SER A 203 14.01 5.80 -9.84
C SER A 203 14.69 5.06 -8.69
N LEU A 204 16.01 4.93 -8.77
CA LEU A 204 16.85 4.17 -7.85
C LEU A 204 17.70 5.08 -6.93
N GLN A 205 17.62 6.39 -7.14
CA GLN A 205 18.31 7.39 -6.33
C GLN A 205 17.43 7.83 -5.15
N ALA A 206 18.08 8.20 -4.04
CA ALA A 206 17.38 8.77 -2.91
C ALA A 206 16.67 10.08 -3.32
N PRO A 207 15.46 10.36 -2.81
CA PRO A 207 14.74 11.58 -3.12
C PRO A 207 15.59 12.82 -2.77
N SER A 208 15.59 13.81 -3.67
CA SER A 208 16.37 15.03 -3.52
C SER A 208 15.81 15.96 -2.43
N GLN A 209 16.63 16.90 -1.95
CA GLN A 209 16.16 17.90 -0.97
C GLN A 209 15.03 18.78 -1.52
N ASP A 210 15.06 19.08 -2.83
CA ASP A 210 14.04 19.89 -3.50
C ASP A 210 12.65 19.22 -3.47
N PHE A 211 12.60 17.89 -3.52
CA PHE A 211 11.35 17.13 -3.37
C PHE A 211 10.70 17.42 -2.02
N PHE A 212 11.45 17.29 -0.92
CA PHE A 212 10.94 17.56 0.42
C PHE A 212 10.54 19.02 0.60
N LEU A 213 11.28 19.96 0.00
CA LEU A 213 10.97 21.38 0.07
C LEU A 213 9.63 21.70 -0.60
N ARG A 214 9.36 21.13 -1.79
CA ARG A 214 8.07 21.29 -2.48
C ARG A 214 6.90 20.70 -1.68
N LEU A 215 7.05 19.50 -1.11
CA LEU A 215 6.01 18.90 -0.27
C LEU A 215 5.76 19.68 1.02
N THR A 216 6.78 20.32 1.58
CA THR A 216 6.61 21.20 2.74
C THR A 216 5.89 22.49 2.35
N GLN A 217 6.20 23.09 1.19
CA GLN A 217 5.53 24.28 0.68
C GLN A 217 4.03 24.04 0.43
N SER A 218 3.66 22.88 -0.08
CA SER A 218 2.25 22.49 -0.28
C SER A 218 1.55 22.07 1.02
N SER A 219 2.24 22.13 2.17
CA SER A 219 1.80 21.68 3.49
C SER A 219 1.46 20.18 3.58
N LEU A 220 1.75 19.39 2.54
CA LEU A 220 1.45 17.96 2.51
C LEU A 220 2.32 17.17 3.49
N LEU A 221 3.65 17.38 3.44
CA LEU A 221 4.60 16.71 4.33
C LEU A 221 4.36 17.02 5.82
N PRO A 222 4.25 18.29 6.25
CA PRO A 222 4.01 18.58 7.66
C PRO A 222 2.67 18.03 8.15
N PHE A 223 1.63 18.06 7.31
CA PHE A 223 0.34 17.48 7.66
C PHE A 223 0.41 15.95 7.77
N TYR A 224 1.07 15.29 6.82
CA TYR A 224 1.29 13.84 6.85
C TYR A 224 2.03 13.40 8.11
N ILE A 225 3.15 14.06 8.45
CA ILE A 225 3.93 13.76 9.65
C ILE A 225 3.08 13.98 10.91
N LEU A 226 2.33 15.08 10.98
CA LEU A 226 1.45 15.37 12.12
C LEU A 226 0.41 14.27 12.32
N VAL A 227 -0.30 13.87 11.27
CA VAL A 227 -1.32 12.81 11.34
C VAL A 227 -0.69 11.47 11.71
N LEU A 228 0.46 11.13 11.13
CA LEU A 228 1.18 9.89 11.43
C LEU A 228 1.59 9.84 12.92
N ILE A 229 2.12 10.94 13.47
CA ILE A 229 2.48 11.04 14.89
C ILE A 229 1.23 10.87 15.77
N ILE A 230 0.11 11.54 15.44
CA ILE A 230 -1.13 11.42 16.21
C ILE A 230 -1.64 9.97 16.21
N CYS A 231 -1.68 9.32 15.04
CA CYS A 231 -2.12 7.94 14.91
C CYS A 231 -1.18 6.97 15.64
N PHE A 232 0.13 7.18 15.54
CA PHE A 232 1.15 6.37 16.21
C PHE A 232 1.09 6.51 17.73
N LEU A 233 0.97 7.74 18.25
CA LEU A 233 0.80 7.97 19.68
C LEU A 233 -0.51 7.38 20.20
N SER A 234 -1.61 7.47 19.43
CA SER A 234 -2.89 6.85 19.78
C SER A 234 -2.76 5.32 19.87
N MET A 235 -2.07 4.70 18.90
CA MET A 235 -1.73 3.28 18.92
C MET A 235 -0.91 2.88 20.15
N LEU A 236 0.16 3.63 20.47
CA LEU A 236 0.99 3.40 21.65
C LEU A 236 0.19 3.55 22.94
N GLN A 237 -0.69 4.55 23.05
CA GLN A 237 -1.54 4.73 24.22
C GLN A 237 -2.45 3.51 24.46
N VAL A 238 -2.99 2.89 23.41
CA VAL A 238 -3.79 1.67 23.52
C VAL A 238 -2.93 0.50 24.01
N ILE A 239 -1.71 0.34 23.47
CA ILE A 239 -0.73 -0.65 23.94
C ILE A 239 -0.40 -0.46 25.42
N PHE A 240 -0.05 0.76 25.85
CA PHE A 240 0.31 1.06 27.24
C PHE A 240 -0.86 0.87 28.20
N ARG A 241 -2.08 1.27 27.83
CA ARG A 241 -3.28 1.02 28.65
C ARG A 241 -3.52 -0.48 28.84
N ARG A 242 -3.24 -1.28 27.80
CA ARG A 242 -3.37 -2.74 27.81
C ARG A 242 -2.33 -3.40 28.70
N ILE A 243 -1.05 -3.03 28.58
CA ILE A 243 0.03 -3.52 29.46
C ILE A 243 -0.29 -3.21 30.93
N ASN A 244 -0.88 -2.05 31.20
CA ASN A 244 -1.30 -1.63 32.54
C ASN A 244 -2.64 -2.26 33.02
N GLY A 245 -3.22 -3.21 32.28
CA GLY A 245 -4.38 -4.01 32.71
C GLY A 245 -5.73 -3.28 32.73
N LYS A 246 -5.84 -2.06 32.17
CA LYS A 246 -7.12 -1.32 32.10
C LYS A 246 -7.99 -1.88 30.98
N SER A 247 -9.25 -2.25 31.28
CA SER A 247 -10.16 -2.85 30.29
C SER A 247 -10.64 -1.86 29.23
N LEU A 248 -10.71 -2.32 27.99
CA LEU A 248 -11.28 -1.62 26.83
C LEU A 248 -12.79 -1.33 27.06
N LYS A 249 -13.28 -0.15 26.70
CA LYS A 249 -14.73 0.12 26.67
C LYS A 249 -15.37 -0.64 25.50
N GLU A 250 -16.57 -1.20 25.71
CA GLU A 250 -17.27 -2.07 24.75
C GLU A 250 -17.86 -1.33 23.52
N THR A 251 -17.95 -0.01 23.54
CA THR A 251 -18.50 0.79 22.44
C THR A 251 -17.57 1.96 22.14
N VAL A 252 -16.91 1.91 20.98
CA VAL A 252 -16.10 3.01 20.45
C VAL A 252 -17.00 3.81 19.53
N THR A 253 -17.54 4.93 20.03
CA THR A 253 -18.18 5.91 19.16
C THR A 253 -17.10 6.76 18.48
N LEU A 254 -17.41 7.34 17.31
CA LEU A 254 -16.48 8.25 16.61
C LEU A 254 -16.08 9.45 17.49
N GLU A 255 -16.87 9.74 18.52
CA GLU A 255 -16.73 10.83 19.48
C GLU A 255 -15.75 10.54 20.64
N ASP A 256 -15.34 9.27 20.86
CA ASP A 256 -14.48 8.90 21.99
C ASP A 256 -12.97 9.19 21.78
N GLY A 257 -12.57 9.68 20.59
CA GLY A 257 -11.17 10.02 20.30
C GLY A 257 -10.18 8.83 20.27
N LEU A 258 -10.68 7.59 20.34
CA LEU A 258 -9.88 6.36 20.35
C LEU A 258 -9.56 5.86 18.93
N ILE A 259 -8.83 6.69 18.18
CA ILE A 259 -8.42 6.43 16.79
C ILE A 259 -7.57 5.15 16.70
N GLY A 260 -6.69 4.90 17.67
CA GLY A 260 -5.80 3.75 17.74
C GLY A 260 -6.45 2.40 18.07
N GLU A 261 -7.78 2.33 18.23
CA GLU A 261 -8.49 1.05 18.45
C GLU A 261 -9.08 0.46 17.15
N ARG A 262 -9.08 1.24 16.05
CA ARG A 262 -9.69 0.83 14.78
C ARG A 262 -8.70 0.04 13.90
N PRO A 263 -8.97 -1.24 13.57
CA PRO A 263 -8.00 -2.12 12.91
C PRO A 263 -7.53 -1.58 11.55
N GLU A 264 -8.39 -0.88 10.82
CA GLU A 264 -8.01 -0.24 9.56
C GLU A 264 -6.93 0.83 9.75
N ILE A 265 -6.97 1.62 10.83
CA ILE A 265 -5.99 2.66 11.10
C ILE A 265 -4.67 2.05 11.57
N ILE A 266 -4.74 1.00 12.41
CA ILE A 266 -3.58 0.24 12.86
C ILE A 266 -2.81 -0.32 11.67
N TYR A 267 -3.53 -0.96 10.74
CA TYR A 267 -2.97 -1.47 9.51
C TYR A 267 -2.23 -0.37 8.73
N HIS A 268 -2.88 0.77 8.49
CA HIS A 268 -2.28 1.87 7.74
C HIS A 268 -1.04 2.45 8.41
N VAL A 269 -1.03 2.58 9.74
CA VAL A 269 0.16 3.04 10.49
C VAL A 269 1.32 2.06 10.34
N ILE A 270 1.08 0.77 10.57
CA ILE A 270 2.11 -0.28 10.42
C ILE A 270 2.62 -0.33 8.98
N HIS A 271 1.70 -0.33 8.01
CA HIS A 271 2.00 -0.37 6.59
C HIS A 271 2.88 0.83 6.18
N THR A 272 2.51 2.02 6.63
CA THR A 272 3.27 3.26 6.37
C THR A 272 4.67 3.20 6.97
N ILE A 273 4.82 2.75 8.22
CA ILE A 273 6.13 2.62 8.87
C ILE A 273 7.04 1.62 8.16
N LEU A 274 6.48 0.52 7.64
CA LEU A 274 7.24 -0.51 6.93
C LEU A 274 7.65 -0.09 5.51
N LEU A 275 6.89 0.79 4.86
CA LEU A 275 7.12 1.20 3.47
C LEU A 275 7.82 2.55 3.31
N GLY A 276 7.73 3.44 4.29
CA GLY A 276 8.38 4.76 4.30
C GLY A 276 7.56 5.83 3.60
#